data_AF-A0A4S1GPT2-F1
#
_entry.id   AF-A0A4S1GPT2-F1
#
_cell.length_a   1.000
_cell.length_b   1.000
_cell.length_c   1.000
_cell.angle_alpha   90.00
_cell.angle_beta   90.00
_cell.angle_gamma   90.00
#
_symmetry.space_group_name_H-M   'P 1'
#
loop_
_entity.id
_entity.type
_entity.pdbx_description
1 polymer ?
#
loop_
_entity_poly.entity_id
_entity_poly.type
_entity_poly.pdbx_seq_one_letter_code
_entity_poly.pdbx_strand_id
1 'polypeptide(L)'
;GRSFKYHRPRGLLAAGVEEPNALVTVLRGEVREPNIAATMVEIYDGLVAVSQNRTPSLAWDIGAINQLGGKILSAGFYYKTFMGPVIGPLKGTRFWMFCEHFIRRAAGLGRAGTAPDTSRYERMNAFCDVLVVGSGPAGLMAAKAAADQGARVILADLEAR
;
A
#
# COMPACT_ATOMS: atom_id res chain seq x y z
N GLY A 1 4.87 8.87 -8.09
CA GLY A 1 5.72 8.11 -7.15
C GLY A 1 6.87 7.43 -7.87
N ARG A 2 7.48 6.43 -7.25
CA ARG A 2 8.58 5.63 -7.82
C ARG A 2 8.24 4.14 -7.70
N SER A 3 8.57 3.35 -8.73
CA SER A 3 8.34 1.91 -8.68
C SER A 3 9.09 1.26 -7.52
N PHE A 4 8.47 0.31 -6.82
CA PHE A 4 9.02 -0.37 -5.64
C PHE A 4 10.52 -0.69 -5.74
N LYS A 5 10.92 -1.51 -6.71
CA LYS A 5 12.28 -2.08 -6.78
C LYS A 5 13.28 -1.21 -7.52
N TYR A 6 12.87 -0.65 -8.65
CA TYR A 6 13.77 -0.03 -9.62
C TYR A 6 13.74 1.49 -9.58
N HIS A 7 12.92 2.10 -8.73
CA HIS A 7 12.78 3.56 -8.66
C HIS A 7 12.48 4.24 -10.01
N ARG A 8 11.83 3.53 -10.94
CA ARG A 8 11.36 4.11 -12.20
C ARG A 8 10.27 5.15 -11.91
N PRO A 9 10.23 6.28 -12.62
CA PRO A 9 9.11 7.22 -12.52
C PRO A 9 7.77 6.50 -12.73
N ARG A 10 6.78 6.79 -11.89
CA ARG A 10 5.42 6.26 -11.98
C ARG A 10 4.40 7.39 -11.78
N GLY A 11 3.36 7.39 -12.60
CA GLY A 11 2.18 8.24 -12.47
C GLY A 11 0.95 7.44 -12.02
N LEU A 12 -0.17 8.14 -11.87
CA LEU A 12 -1.49 7.54 -11.75
C LEU A 12 -1.78 6.65 -12.97
N LEU A 13 -2.50 5.56 -12.75
CA LEU A 13 -2.89 4.60 -13.78
C LEU A 13 -4.39 4.31 -13.78
N ALA A 14 -5.01 4.32 -12.60
CA ALA A 14 -6.40 3.92 -12.39
C ALA A 14 -7.16 4.96 -11.56
N ALA A 15 -8.39 4.63 -11.13
CA ALA A 15 -9.28 5.58 -10.47
C ALA A 15 -9.96 5.05 -9.19
N GLY A 16 -9.75 3.77 -8.84
CA GLY A 16 -10.27 3.19 -7.61
C GLY A 16 -9.20 2.43 -6.80
N VAL A 17 -9.62 1.38 -6.10
CA VAL A 17 -8.74 0.53 -5.29
C VAL A 17 -7.70 -0.23 -6.10
N GLU A 18 -7.90 -0.36 -7.41
CA GLU A 18 -7.01 -1.03 -8.33
C GLU A 18 -5.75 -0.23 -8.69
N GLU A 19 -5.60 1.01 -8.20
CA GLU A 19 -4.45 1.87 -8.45
C GLU A 19 -3.13 1.27 -7.90
N PRO A 20 -2.17 0.89 -8.76
CA PRO A 20 -0.98 0.17 -8.32
C PRO A 20 0.24 1.06 -8.06
N ASN A 21 0.22 2.33 -8.48
CA ASN A 21 1.38 3.21 -8.51
C ASN A 21 1.29 4.37 -7.52
N ALA A 22 0.14 5.04 -7.45
CA ALA A 22 -0.04 6.28 -6.72
C ALA A 22 -0.37 6.02 -5.24
N LEU A 23 0.57 5.39 -4.54
CA LEU A 23 0.48 5.18 -3.09
C LEU A 23 1.07 6.36 -2.32
N VAL A 24 0.33 6.87 -1.35
CA VAL A 24 0.67 8.03 -0.52
C VAL A 24 0.59 7.69 0.95
N THR A 25 1.35 8.44 1.76
CA THR A 25 1.19 8.42 3.21
C THR A 25 0.38 9.64 3.61
N VAL A 26 -0.76 9.42 4.27
CA VAL A 26 -1.58 10.48 4.87
C VAL A 26 -1.05 10.76 6.28
N LEU A 27 -0.93 12.04 6.62
CA LEU A 27 -0.43 12.50 7.92
C LEU A 27 -1.57 13.20 8.68
N ARG A 28 -1.78 12.79 9.93
CA ARG A 28 -2.70 13.44 10.87
C ARG A 28 -1.95 13.71 12.17
N GLY A 29 -1.42 14.93 12.30
CA GLY A 29 -0.46 15.25 13.37
C GLY A 29 0.78 14.36 13.27
N GLU A 30 1.09 13.62 14.32
CA GLU A 30 2.20 12.66 14.36
C GLU A 30 1.83 11.27 13.79
N VAL A 31 0.54 11.00 13.58
CA VAL A 31 0.05 9.72 13.05
C VAL A 31 0.35 9.65 11.55
N ARG A 32 0.91 8.52 11.11
CA ARG A 32 1.23 8.26 9.71
C ARG A 32 0.54 7.00 9.23
N GLU A 33 -0.26 7.14 8.19
CA GLU A 33 -0.92 6.02 7.52
C GLU A 33 -0.31 5.80 6.13
N PRO A 34 0.61 4.83 5.99
CA PRO A 34 1.26 4.55 4.73
C PRO A 34 0.42 3.67 3.80
N ASN A 35 0.90 3.54 2.57
CA ASN A 35 0.40 2.68 1.49
C ASN A 35 -1.08 2.89 1.10
N ILE A 36 -1.65 4.08 1.32
CA ILE A 36 -3.02 4.39 0.88
C ILE A 36 -2.99 4.73 -0.60
N ALA A 37 -3.89 4.13 -1.39
CA ALA A 37 -4.11 4.51 -2.78
C ALA A 37 -4.67 5.94 -2.85
N ALA A 38 -3.98 6.84 -3.55
CA ALA A 38 -4.39 8.24 -3.64
C ALA A 38 -5.79 8.43 -4.24
N THR A 39 -6.22 7.49 -5.08
CA THR A 39 -7.56 7.41 -5.68
C THR A 39 -8.67 7.13 -4.66
N MET A 40 -8.32 6.58 -3.49
CA MET A 40 -9.25 6.26 -2.41
C MET A 40 -9.21 7.27 -1.26
N VAL A 41 -8.42 8.34 -1.38
CA VAL A 41 -8.32 9.41 -0.38
C VAL A 41 -9.24 10.54 -0.79
N GLU A 42 -10.30 10.76 -0.03
CA GLU A 42 -11.16 11.93 -0.19
C GLU A 42 -10.38 13.21 0.15
N ILE A 43 -10.55 14.25 -0.66
CA ILE A 43 -9.90 15.54 -0.44
C ILE A 43 -10.69 16.31 0.62
N TYR A 44 -9.99 16.81 1.63
CA TYR A 44 -10.55 17.69 2.65
C TYR A 44 -9.55 18.79 3.01
N ASP A 45 -10.04 19.88 3.61
CA ASP A 45 -9.18 20.99 4.03
C ASP A 45 -8.15 20.54 5.08
N GLY A 46 -6.90 20.94 4.89
CA GLY A 46 -5.79 20.51 5.74
C GLY A 46 -5.28 19.08 5.49
N LEU A 47 -5.71 18.38 4.42
CA LEU A 47 -5.13 17.10 4.02
C LEU A 47 -3.62 17.22 3.77
N VAL A 48 -2.81 16.46 4.52
CA VAL A 48 -1.37 16.35 4.29
C VAL A 48 -1.04 14.95 3.78
N ALA A 49 -0.66 14.86 2.51
CA ALA A 49 -0.24 13.63 1.86
C ALA A 49 1.20 13.73 1.33
N VAL A 50 1.99 12.67 1.53
CA VAL A 50 3.38 12.61 1.03
C VAL A 50 3.61 11.39 0.15
N SER A 51 4.33 11.59 -0.96
CA SER A 51 4.69 10.51 -1.88
C SER A 51 5.68 9.53 -1.25
N GLN A 52 5.53 8.24 -1.58
CA GLN A 52 6.35 7.15 -1.05
C GLN A 52 7.51 6.76 -1.95
N ASN A 53 8.41 5.94 -1.38
CA ASN A 53 9.50 5.27 -2.08
C ASN A 53 10.46 6.19 -2.85
N ARG A 54 10.82 7.33 -2.26
CA ARG A 54 11.71 8.35 -2.83
C ARG A 54 12.67 8.88 -1.77
N THR A 55 13.96 9.05 -2.09
CA THR A 55 14.95 9.61 -1.16
C THR A 55 16.05 10.42 -1.87
N PRO A 56 16.37 11.66 -1.44
CA PRO A 56 15.66 12.48 -0.45
C PRO A 56 14.33 13.06 -0.96
N SER A 57 14.18 13.28 -2.26
CA SER A 57 12.98 13.86 -2.87
C SER A 57 12.56 13.12 -4.15
N LEU A 58 11.40 13.43 -4.70
CA LEU A 58 10.95 12.81 -5.94
C LEU A 58 11.81 13.24 -7.14
N ALA A 59 12.25 14.50 -7.15
CA ALA A 59 13.13 15.07 -8.17
C ALA A 59 14.56 14.52 -8.06
N TRP A 60 15.05 14.36 -6.84
CA TRP A 60 16.40 13.85 -6.53
C TRP A 60 16.28 12.52 -5.80
N ASP A 61 16.00 11.45 -6.54
CA ASP A 61 15.87 10.10 -5.97
C ASP A 61 17.14 9.28 -6.21
N ILE A 62 17.95 9.08 -5.16
CA ILE A 62 19.21 8.32 -5.21
C ILE A 62 18.94 6.86 -5.61
N GLY A 63 17.79 6.31 -5.23
CA GLY A 63 17.39 4.95 -5.58
C GLY A 63 17.25 4.71 -7.09
N ALA A 64 17.14 5.78 -7.90
CA ALA A 64 17.09 5.70 -9.35
C ALA A 64 18.34 5.05 -9.98
N ILE A 65 19.48 5.03 -9.27
CA ILE A 65 20.71 4.32 -9.69
C ILE A 65 20.46 2.82 -9.88
N ASN A 66 19.51 2.23 -9.15
CA ASN A 66 19.14 0.81 -9.27
C ASN A 66 18.68 0.43 -10.68
N GLN A 67 18.28 1.39 -11.51
CA GLN A 67 17.93 1.17 -12.92
C GLN A 67 19.13 0.69 -13.74
N LEU A 68 20.35 1.12 -13.43
CA LEU A 68 21.58 0.71 -14.12
C LEU A 68 21.94 -0.75 -13.83
N GLY A 69 21.61 -1.23 -12.63
CA GLY A 69 21.84 -2.61 -12.17
C GLY A 69 20.62 -3.54 -12.30
N GLY A 70 19.54 -3.13 -12.97
CA GLY A 70 18.24 -3.80 -12.92
C GLY A 70 18.25 -5.29 -13.33
N LYS A 71 19.16 -5.70 -14.22
CA LYS A 71 19.36 -7.10 -14.64
C LYS A 71 20.00 -7.97 -13.56
N ILE A 72 20.85 -7.39 -12.72
CA ILE A 72 21.52 -8.09 -11.60
C ILE A 72 20.56 -8.16 -10.41
N LEU A 73 19.77 -7.12 -10.20
CA LEU A 73 18.70 -7.06 -9.20
C LEU A 73 17.45 -7.80 -9.68
N SER A 74 17.55 -9.09 -10.03
CA SER A 74 16.40 -9.95 -10.34
C SER A 74 15.67 -10.35 -9.04
N ALA A 75 14.47 -10.94 -9.15
CA ALA A 75 13.75 -11.42 -7.97
C ALA A 75 14.58 -12.51 -7.27
N GLY A 76 14.71 -12.41 -5.93
CA GLY A 76 15.51 -13.35 -5.15
C GLY A 76 17.04 -13.18 -5.21
N PHE A 77 17.56 -12.16 -5.92
CA PHE A 77 19.00 -11.86 -5.96
C PHE A 77 19.62 -11.80 -4.57
N TYR A 78 18.98 -11.07 -3.64
CA TYR A 78 19.53 -10.86 -2.31
C TYR A 78 19.59 -12.14 -1.46
N TYR A 79 18.68 -13.10 -1.68
CA TYR A 79 18.78 -14.42 -1.05
C TYR A 79 20.00 -15.17 -1.57
N LYS A 80 20.22 -15.20 -2.89
CA LYS A 80 21.35 -15.91 -3.50
C LYS A 80 22.71 -15.25 -3.19
N THR A 81 22.75 -13.94 -3.05
CA THR A 81 23.99 -13.17 -2.88
C THR A 81 24.38 -12.97 -1.42
N PHE A 82 23.41 -12.82 -0.51
CA PHE A 82 23.68 -12.44 0.88
C PHE A 82 23.26 -13.50 1.90
N MET A 83 22.30 -14.40 1.61
CA MET A 83 22.05 -15.57 2.46
C MET A 83 23.07 -16.68 2.15
N GLY A 84 24.30 -16.48 2.65
CA GLY A 84 25.35 -17.49 2.70
C GLY A 84 26.26 -17.56 1.48
N PRO A 85 27.48 -17.00 1.53
CA PRO A 85 28.58 -17.50 0.73
C PRO A 85 29.04 -18.85 1.31
N VAL A 86 28.98 -19.92 0.52
CA VAL A 86 29.50 -21.26 0.88
C VAL A 86 31.04 -21.30 0.84
N ILE A 87 31.70 -20.20 0.44
CA ILE A 87 33.13 -20.15 0.16
C ILE A 87 33.78 -18.94 0.87
N GLY A 88 34.81 -19.19 1.69
CA GLY A 88 35.64 -18.17 2.33
C GLY A 88 35.28 -17.84 3.80
N PRO A 89 35.98 -16.88 4.45
CA PRO A 89 35.86 -16.55 5.88
C PRO A 89 34.51 -15.92 6.30
N LEU A 90 33.55 -15.81 5.38
CA LEU A 90 32.21 -15.25 5.57
C LEU A 90 31.15 -16.33 5.87
N LYS A 91 31.55 -17.46 6.47
CA LYS A 91 30.61 -18.48 6.95
C LYS A 91 29.78 -17.94 8.12
N GLY A 92 28.49 -17.69 7.90
CA GLY A 92 27.51 -17.48 8.97
C GLY A 92 26.51 -16.34 8.71
N THR A 93 25.55 -16.22 9.62
CA THR A 93 24.41 -15.28 9.56
C THR A 93 24.80 -13.82 9.78
N ARG A 94 26.02 -13.52 10.26
CA ARG A 94 26.44 -12.14 10.61
C ARG A 94 26.48 -11.20 9.41
N PHE A 95 26.97 -11.68 8.27
CA PHE A 95 27.00 -10.90 7.03
C PHE A 95 25.58 -10.61 6.53
N TRP A 96 24.71 -11.64 6.58
CA TRP A 96 23.29 -11.48 6.30
C TRP A 96 22.63 -10.46 7.24
N MET A 97 22.83 -10.53 8.56
CA MET A 97 22.27 -9.57 9.53
C MET A 97 22.68 -8.12 9.23
N PHE A 98 23.92 -7.90 8.80
CA PHE A 98 24.39 -6.57 8.38
C PHE A 98 23.70 -6.11 7.09
N CYS A 99 23.70 -6.93 6.04
CA CYS A 99 23.05 -6.61 4.77
C CYS A 99 21.53 -6.42 4.94
N GLU A 100 20.90 -7.25 5.76
CA GLU A 100 19.48 -7.23 6.06
C GLU A 100 19.05 -5.88 6.65
N HIS A 101 19.86 -5.24 7.48
CA HIS A 101 19.56 -3.90 8.00
C HIS A 101 19.33 -2.90 6.87
N PHE A 102 20.19 -2.89 5.85
CA PHE A 102 20.06 -2.00 4.69
C PHE A 102 18.95 -2.45 3.74
N ILE A 103 18.85 -3.75 3.49
CA ILE A 103 17.83 -4.33 2.60
C ILE A 103 16.44 -4.03 3.16
N ARG A 104 16.18 -4.20 4.47
CA ARG A 104 14.89 -3.89 5.09
C ARG A 104 14.50 -2.42 4.95
N ARG A 105 15.47 -1.51 5.02
CA ARG A 105 15.23 -0.07 4.81
C ARG A 105 14.89 0.26 3.36
N ALA A 106 15.39 -0.53 2.42
CA ALA A 106 15.12 -0.39 0.98
C ALA A 106 13.91 -1.21 0.48
N ALA A 107 13.50 -2.25 1.21
CA ALA A 107 12.50 -3.24 0.78
C ALA A 107 11.04 -2.88 1.17
N GLY A 108 10.71 -1.60 1.29
CA GLY A 108 9.36 -1.12 1.63
C GLY A 108 8.95 0.12 0.84
N LEU A 109 7.66 0.43 0.80
CA LEU A 109 7.13 1.63 0.15
C LEU A 109 6.94 2.77 1.15
N GLY A 110 5.86 2.72 1.95
CA GLY A 110 5.59 3.68 3.01
C GLY A 110 6.24 3.29 4.35
N ARG A 111 6.45 4.30 5.20
CA ARG A 111 6.95 4.13 6.57
C ARG A 111 5.82 4.36 7.58
N ALA A 112 5.55 3.37 8.41
CA ALA A 112 4.65 3.50 9.55
C ALA A 112 5.19 4.52 10.56
N GLY A 113 4.29 5.22 11.24
CA GLY A 113 4.62 6.07 12.39
C GLY A 113 4.81 5.24 13.67
N THR A 114 5.36 5.86 14.70
CA THR A 114 5.46 5.30 16.05
C THR A 114 4.49 5.94 17.03
N ALA A 115 3.84 7.04 16.63
CA ALA A 115 2.81 7.69 17.43
C ALA A 115 1.61 6.75 17.59
N PRO A 116 0.96 6.74 18.77
CA PRO A 116 -0.25 5.95 18.98
C PRO A 116 -1.37 6.47 18.08
N ASP A 117 -2.17 5.55 17.53
CA ASP A 117 -3.38 5.91 16.82
C ASP A 117 -4.45 6.38 17.82
N THR A 118 -4.93 7.60 17.66
CA THR A 118 -5.96 8.23 18.51
C THR A 118 -7.38 7.93 18.04
N SER A 119 -7.54 7.19 16.93
CA SER A 119 -8.83 6.88 16.34
C SER A 119 -9.60 5.86 17.19
N ARG A 120 -10.93 6.00 17.22
CA ARG A 120 -11.81 5.05 17.90
C ARG A 120 -12.39 4.09 16.88
N TYR A 121 -12.21 2.80 17.13
CA TYR A 121 -12.76 1.73 16.29
C TYR A 121 -13.84 0.99 17.05
N GLU A 122 -14.98 0.80 16.40
CA GLU A 122 -16.11 0.05 16.95
C GLU A 122 -16.45 -1.12 16.03
N ARG A 123 -17.17 -2.11 16.58
CA ARG A 123 -17.67 -3.26 15.84
C ARG A 123 -19.16 -3.40 16.10
N MET A 124 -19.93 -3.58 15.04
CA MET A 124 -21.34 -3.95 15.11
C MET A 124 -21.58 -5.35 14.53
N ASN A 125 -22.63 -6.01 15.00
CA ASN A 125 -23.16 -7.24 14.41
C ASN A 125 -24.60 -6.99 14.00
N ALA A 126 -24.97 -7.37 12.78
CA ALA A 126 -26.32 -7.22 12.25
C ALA A 126 -26.70 -8.48 11.46
N PHE A 127 -28.01 -8.71 11.34
CA PHE A 127 -28.57 -9.80 10.54
C PHE A 127 -29.41 -9.21 9.41
N CYS A 128 -29.27 -9.78 8.23
CA CYS A 128 -30.10 -9.48 7.07
C CYS A 128 -30.55 -10.79 6.44
N ASP A 129 -31.64 -10.73 5.69
CA ASP A 129 -32.11 -11.87 4.90
C ASP A 129 -31.32 -11.92 3.57
N VAL A 130 -30.93 -10.75 3.04
CA VAL A 130 -30.09 -10.62 1.83
C VAL A 130 -28.98 -9.59 2.06
N LEU A 131 -27.73 -9.97 1.78
CA LEU A 131 -26.58 -9.06 1.69
C LEU A 131 -26.24 -8.83 0.21
N VAL A 132 -26.25 -7.57 -0.22
CA VAL A 132 -25.82 -7.15 -1.55
C VAL A 132 -24.48 -6.43 -1.43
N VAL A 133 -23.49 -6.86 -2.20
CA VAL A 133 -22.15 -6.26 -2.24
C VAL A 133 -21.96 -5.56 -3.59
N GLY A 134 -21.76 -4.25 -3.54
CA GLY A 134 -21.71 -3.37 -4.70
C GLY A 134 -23.07 -2.68 -4.97
N SER A 135 -23.01 -1.37 -5.17
CA SER A 135 -24.11 -0.42 -5.37
C SER A 135 -24.15 0.13 -6.80
N GLY A 136 -23.50 -0.56 -7.74
CA GLY A 136 -23.72 -0.37 -9.17
C GLY A 136 -25.17 -0.74 -9.58
N PRO A 137 -25.55 -0.53 -10.85
CA PRO A 137 -26.92 -0.76 -11.32
C PRO A 137 -27.47 -2.16 -11.00
N ALA A 138 -26.64 -3.20 -11.14
CA ALA A 138 -27.01 -4.57 -10.83
C ALA A 138 -27.29 -4.77 -9.32
N GLY A 139 -26.44 -4.24 -8.46
CA GLY A 139 -26.59 -4.35 -7.01
C GLY A 139 -27.79 -3.57 -6.49
N LEU A 140 -28.00 -2.35 -6.97
CA LEU A 140 -29.19 -1.57 -6.63
C LEU A 140 -30.48 -2.26 -7.09
N MET A 141 -30.48 -2.87 -8.28
CA MET A 141 -31.63 -3.62 -8.77
C MET A 141 -31.91 -4.87 -7.93
N ALA A 142 -30.88 -5.62 -7.56
CA ALA A 142 -31.00 -6.79 -6.69
C ALA A 142 -31.50 -6.41 -5.28
N ALA A 143 -30.92 -5.35 -4.70
CA ALA A 143 -31.33 -4.84 -3.39
C ALA A 143 -32.79 -4.37 -3.40
N LYS A 144 -33.19 -3.63 -4.44
CA LYS A 144 -34.59 -3.20 -4.61
C LYS A 144 -35.54 -4.38 -4.75
N ALA A 145 -35.23 -5.35 -5.60
CA ALA A 145 -36.11 -6.49 -5.84
C ALA A 145 -36.32 -7.35 -4.59
N ALA A 146 -35.28 -7.51 -3.75
CA ALA A 146 -35.38 -8.20 -2.47
C ALA A 146 -36.19 -7.38 -1.44
N ALA A 147 -35.95 -6.07 -1.36
CA ALA A 147 -36.68 -5.17 -0.46
C ALA A 147 -38.17 -5.07 -0.82
N ASP A 148 -38.53 -5.03 -2.12
CA ASP A 148 -39.93 -5.02 -2.58
C ASP A 148 -40.69 -6.30 -2.16
N GLN A 149 -39.99 -7.41 -1.91
CA GLN A 149 -40.55 -8.67 -1.39
C GLN A 149 -40.58 -8.72 0.14
N GLY A 150 -40.21 -7.63 0.82
CA GLY A 150 -40.22 -7.52 2.28
C GLY A 150 -38.98 -8.08 2.99
N ALA A 151 -37.93 -8.46 2.25
CA ALA A 151 -36.68 -8.93 2.87
C ALA A 151 -35.93 -7.78 3.57
N ARG A 152 -35.26 -8.08 4.69
CA ARG A 152 -34.29 -7.16 5.29
C ARG A 152 -32.99 -7.22 4.50
N VAL A 153 -32.67 -6.14 3.79
CA VAL A 153 -31.50 -6.05 2.92
C VAL A 153 -30.43 -5.18 3.54
N ILE A 154 -29.17 -5.66 3.54
CA ILE A 154 -27.99 -4.83 3.75
C ILE A 154 -27.30 -4.65 2.39
N LEU A 155 -27.05 -3.41 1.99
CA LEU A 155 -26.25 -3.05 0.82
C LEU A 155 -24.92 -2.47 1.29
N ALA A 156 -23.81 -3.06 0.86
CA ALA A 156 -22.46 -2.62 1.19
C ALA A 156 -21.70 -2.25 -0.08
N ASP A 157 -21.08 -1.08 -0.10
CA ASP A 157 -20.19 -0.62 -1.15
C ASP A 157 -18.91 -0.04 -0.53
N LEU A 158 -17.87 -0.02 -1.33
CA LEU A 158 -16.56 0.52 -1.04
C LEU A 158 -16.45 2.02 -1.35
N GLU A 159 -17.18 2.51 -2.34
CA GLU A 159 -17.18 3.89 -2.78
C GLU A 159 -18.23 4.71 -2.02
N ALA A 160 -17.81 5.84 -1.45
CA ALA A 160 -18.72 6.89 -1.03
C ALA A 160 -19.17 7.64 -2.30
N ARG A 161 -20.47 7.63 -2.58
CA ARG A 161 -21.05 8.45 -3.66
C ARG A 161 -21.04 9.93 -3.34
#